data_AF-A0A2P7QYP2-F1
#
_entry.id   AF-A0A2P7QYP2-F1
#
_cell.length_a   1.000
_cell.length_b   1.000
_cell.length_c   1.000
_cell.angle_alpha   90.00
_cell.angle_beta   90.00
_cell.angle_gamma   90.00
#
_symmetry.space_group_name_H-M   'P 1'
#
loop_
_entity.id
_entity.type
_entity.pdbx_description
1 polymer ?
#
loop_
_entity_poly.entity_id
_entity_poly.type
_entity_poly.pdbx_seq_one_letter_code
_entity_poly.pdbx_strand_id
1 'polypeptide(L)'
;MSITLRDKTIHLEGRCGVEEAEILLGHLSTADVRVDLGGCEHLHAALAQLLMAAPVPITGEPGGFLGTWLLPFLSAQPNPDGNTG
;
A
#
# COMPACT_ATOMS: atom_id res chain seq x y z
N MET A 1 12.78 -10.15 -2.66
CA MET A 1 11.42 -9.87 -2.15
C MET A 1 11.32 -8.38 -2.02
N SER A 2 10.34 -7.78 -2.68
CA SER A 2 10.11 -6.33 -2.73
C SER A 2 9.18 -5.87 -1.60
N ILE A 3 8.50 -6.81 -0.94
CA ILE A 3 7.57 -6.54 0.16
C ILE A 3 8.15 -7.08 1.47
N THR A 4 8.27 -6.21 2.47
CA THR A 4 8.76 -6.60 3.82
C THR A 4 7.94 -5.94 4.92
N LEU A 5 7.76 -6.64 6.05
CA LEU A 5 7.16 -6.09 7.26
C LEU A 5 8.23 -5.75 8.30
N ARG A 6 8.35 -4.48 8.68
CA ARG A 6 9.27 -3.98 9.72
C ARG A 6 8.53 -2.99 10.61
N ASP A 7 8.55 -3.18 11.92
CA ASP A 7 7.93 -2.25 12.90
C ASP A 7 6.47 -1.86 12.57
N LYS A 8 5.64 -2.85 12.23
CA LYS A 8 4.24 -2.68 11.78
C LYS A 8 4.08 -1.88 10.47
N THR A 9 5.14 -1.73 9.70
CA THR A 9 5.14 -1.05 8.41
C THR A 9 5.48 -2.04 7.30
N ILE A 10 4.57 -2.16 6.35
CA ILE A 10 4.75 -2.97 5.14
C ILE A 10 5.43 -2.06 4.12
N HIS A 11 6.71 -2.27 3.88
CA HIS A 11 7.47 -1.53 2.87
C HIS A 11 7.38 -2.23 1.52
N LEU A 12 6.98 -1.48 0.50
CA LEU A 12 7.00 -1.91 -0.90
C LEU A 12 8.13 -1.16 -1.60
N GLU A 13 9.17 -1.89 -2.02
CA GLU A 13 10.40 -1.34 -2.58
C GLU A 13 10.70 -1.90 -3.98
N GLY A 14 11.09 -1.03 -4.90
CA GLY A 14 11.42 -1.40 -6.28
C GLY A 14 10.22 -1.90 -7.06
N ARG A 15 10.35 -3.07 -7.70
CA ARG A 15 9.32 -3.66 -8.56
C ARG A 15 8.54 -4.73 -7.81
N CYS A 16 7.29 -4.42 -7.42
CA CYS A 16 6.37 -5.33 -6.77
C CYS A 16 5.50 -6.06 -7.81
N GLY A 17 5.81 -7.34 -8.04
CA GLY A 17 5.12 -8.23 -9.00
C GLY A 17 3.91 -8.97 -8.41
N VAL A 18 3.21 -9.73 -9.26
CA VAL A 18 2.03 -10.51 -8.84
C VAL A 18 2.39 -11.64 -7.86
N GLU A 19 3.63 -12.11 -7.92
CA GLU A 19 4.17 -13.20 -7.12
C GLU A 19 4.18 -12.88 -5.62
N GLU A 20 4.17 -11.59 -5.25
CA GLU A 20 4.21 -11.13 -3.87
C GLU A 20 2.80 -10.96 -3.26
N ALA A 21 1.73 -11.31 -3.99
CA ALA A 21 0.35 -11.09 -3.55
C ALA A 21 -0.01 -11.82 -2.24
N GLU A 22 0.42 -13.07 -2.10
CA GLU A 22 0.18 -13.85 -0.87
C GLU A 22 0.93 -13.26 0.33
N ILE A 23 2.17 -12.79 0.11
CA ILE A 23 2.99 -12.14 1.15
C ILE A 23 2.31 -10.85 1.62
N LEU A 24 1.87 -10.01 0.67
CA LEU A 24 1.16 -8.78 0.98
C LEU A 24 -0.13 -9.05 1.76
N LEU A 25 -0.94 -10.03 1.33
CA LEU A 25 -2.18 -10.40 2.01
C LEU A 25 -1.93 -10.90 3.45
N GLY A 26 -0.88 -11.70 3.62
CA GLY A 26 -0.44 -12.16 4.95
C GLY A 26 -0.06 -11.01 5.87
N HIS A 27 0.67 -10.01 5.35
CA HIS A 27 1.02 -8.82 6.12
C HIS A 27 -0.18 -7.93 6.43
N LEU A 28 -1.07 -7.70 5.46
CA LEU A 28 -2.30 -6.90 5.64
C LEU A 28 -3.26 -7.52 6.68
N SER A 29 -3.16 -8.83 6.92
CA SER A 29 -3.94 -9.53 7.95
C SER A 29 -3.42 -9.27 9.38
N THR A 30 -2.28 -8.59 9.53
CA THR A 30 -1.72 -8.21 10.83
C THR A 30 -2.40 -6.93 11.34
N ALA A 31 -2.79 -6.92 12.62
CA ALA A 31 -3.43 -5.76 13.22
C ALA A 31 -2.49 -4.52 13.29
N ASP A 32 -3.08 -3.34 13.10
CA ASP A 32 -2.41 -2.03 13.19
C ASP A 32 -1.21 -1.83 12.26
N VAL A 33 -1.21 -2.48 11.10
CA VAL A 33 -0.18 -2.26 10.08
C VAL A 33 -0.47 -1.01 9.26
N ARG A 34 0.60 -0.42 8.74
CA ARG A 34 0.57 0.63 7.73
C ARG A 34 1.39 0.22 6.52
N VAL A 35 1.17 0.87 5.39
CA VAL A 35 1.89 0.60 4.15
C VAL A 35 2.74 1.81 3.79
N ASP A 36 4.00 1.56 3.44
CA ASP A 36 4.93 2.57 2.92
C ASP A 36 5.23 2.28 1.44
N LEU A 37 4.85 3.23 0.58
CA LEU A 37 5.05 3.16 -0.87
C LEU A 37 6.24 4.00 -1.35
N GLY A 38 6.98 4.68 -0.47
CA GLY A 38 8.02 5.64 -0.88
C GLY A 38 9.14 5.04 -1.72
N GLY A 39 9.44 3.75 -1.55
CA GLY A 39 10.41 3.01 -2.35
C GLY A 39 9.83 2.30 -3.58
N CYS A 40 8.53 2.39 -3.83
CA CYS A 40 7.84 1.59 -4.85
C CYS A 40 7.99 2.25 -6.24
N GLU A 41 8.59 1.52 -7.17
CA GLU A 41 8.79 1.97 -8.56
C GLU A 41 7.72 1.40 -9.51
N HIS A 42 7.23 0.19 -9.19
CA HIS A 42 6.21 -0.49 -9.98
C HIS A 42 5.34 -1.36 -9.08
N LEU A 43 4.03 -1.25 -9.23
CA LEU A 43 3.06 -2.04 -8.48
C LEU A 43 2.15 -2.80 -9.44
N HIS A 44 2.13 -4.12 -9.34
CA HIS A 44 1.18 -4.94 -10.09
C HIS A 44 -0.27 -4.63 -9.68
N ALA A 45 -1.20 -4.66 -10.64
CA ALA A 45 -2.60 -4.28 -10.41
C ALA A 45 -3.28 -5.09 -9.29
N ALA A 46 -2.97 -6.39 -9.16
CA ALA A 46 -3.47 -7.23 -8.07
C ALA A 46 -3.05 -6.72 -6.68
N LEU A 47 -1.82 -6.23 -6.52
CA LEU A 47 -1.36 -5.64 -5.26
C LEU A 47 -2.06 -4.32 -4.99
N ALA A 48 -2.26 -3.49 -6.02
CA ALA A 48 -3.05 -2.26 -5.90
C ALA A 48 -4.48 -2.55 -5.43
N GLN A 49 -5.12 -3.61 -5.95
CA GLN A 49 -6.44 -4.04 -5.52
C GLN A 49 -6.49 -4.48 -4.06
N LEU A 50 -5.47 -5.22 -3.60
CA LEU A 50 -5.36 -5.58 -2.18
C LEU A 50 -5.24 -4.34 -1.30
N LEU A 51 -4.43 -3.35 -1.70
CA LEU A 51 -4.30 -2.08 -0.97
C LEU A 51 -5.60 -1.26 -0.97
N MET A 52 -6.34 -1.23 -2.08
CA MET A 52 -7.63 -0.55 -2.17
C MET A 52 -8.72 -1.23 -1.32
N ALA A 53 -8.64 -2.56 -1.15
CA ALA A 53 -9.60 -3.33 -0.36
C ALA A 53 -9.27 -3.33 1.14
N ALA A 54 -8.02 -3.02 1.51
CA ALA A 54 -7.57 -3.02 2.89
C ALA A 54 -7.71 -1.61 3.51
N PRO A 55 -8.38 -1.47 4.67
CA PRO A 55 -8.49 -0.19 5.37
C PRO A 55 -7.20 0.11 6.16
N VAL A 56 -6.06 0.20 5.46
CA VAL A 56 -4.75 0.42 6.05
C VAL A 56 -4.24 1.83 5.74
N PRO A 57 -3.61 2.53 6.71
CA PRO A 57 -2.96 3.80 6.44
C PRO A 57 -1.85 3.65 5.39
N ILE A 58 -1.84 4.53 4.41
CA ILE A 58 -0.82 4.60 3.36
C ILE A 58 0.08 5.80 3.62
N THR A 59 1.38 5.55 3.55
CA THR A 59 2.46 6.52 3.77
C THR A 59 3.50 6.41 2.66
N GLY A 60 4.38 7.41 2.55
CA GLY A 60 5.39 7.47 1.50
C GLY A 60 4.80 7.85 0.14
N GLU A 61 5.47 8.76 -0.58
CA GLU A 61 5.03 9.23 -1.88
C GLU A 61 5.91 8.60 -2.98
N PRO A 62 5.42 7.57 -3.71
CA PRO A 62 6.14 7.06 -4.86
C PRO A 62 6.13 8.06 -6.02
N GLY A 63 7.13 7.99 -6.89
CA GLY A 63 7.17 8.82 -8.09
C GLY A 63 6.24 8.33 -9.22
N GLY A 64 6.18 9.11 -10.30
CA GLY A 64 5.60 8.70 -11.57
C GLY A 64 4.11 8.33 -11.50
N PHE A 65 3.71 7.28 -12.22
CA PHE A 65 2.30 6.86 -12.30
C PHE A 65 1.70 6.52 -10.93
N LEU A 66 2.48 5.89 -10.05
CA LEU A 66 2.00 5.49 -8.73
C LEU A 66 1.65 6.70 -7.86
N GLY A 67 2.53 7.71 -7.80
CA GLY A 67 2.25 8.93 -7.05
C GLY A 67 1.16 9.78 -7.68
N THR A 68 1.20 9.96 -9.02
CA THR A 68 0.26 10.85 -9.72
C THR A 68 -1.16 10.30 -9.76
N TRP A 69 -1.31 8.99 -9.98
CA TRP A 69 -2.63 8.41 -10.28
C TRP A 69 -3.11 7.44 -9.22
N LEU A 70 -2.24 6.62 -8.62
CA LEU A 70 -2.69 5.58 -7.69
C LEU A 70 -2.82 6.10 -6.26
N LEU A 71 -1.81 6.80 -5.75
CA LEU A 71 -1.76 7.29 -4.36
C LEU A 71 -3.03 8.07 -3.96
N PRO A 72 -3.60 8.97 -4.78
CA PRO A 72 -4.83 9.67 -4.41
C PRO A 72 -6.02 8.75 -4.09
N PHE A 73 -6.17 7.61 -4.79
CA PHE A 73 -7.25 6.66 -4.49
C PHE A 73 -7.00 5.84 -3.23
N LEU A 74 -5.72 5.58 -2.92
CA LEU A 74 -5.33 4.84 -1.72
C LEU A 74 -5.39 5.71 -0.46
N SER A 75 -5.05 6.99 -0.55
CA SER A 75 -5.10 7.94 0.57
C SER A 75 -6.48 8.53 0.81
N ALA A 76 -7.40 8.44 -0.15
CA ALA A 76 -8.78 8.94 -0.03
C ALA A 76 -9.72 7.99 0.73
N GLN A 77 -9.22 6.94 1.38
CA GLN A 77 -10.08 6.07 2.18
C GLN A 77 -10.76 6.90 3.29
N PRO A 78 -12.11 6.94 3.33
CA PRO A 78 -12.82 7.77 4.29
C PRO A 78 -12.47 7.34 5.70
N ASN A 79 -12.14 8.30 6.56
CA ASN A 79 -12.24 8.08 8.00
C ASN A 79 -13.67 7.58 8.30
N PRO A 80 -13.89 6.46 9.02
CA PRO A 80 -15.22 5.97 9.37
C PRO A 80 -16.11 7.01 10.07
N ASP A 81 -15.53 8.12 10.53
CA ASP A 81 -16.22 9.21 11.22
C ASP A 81 -16.65 10.39 10.33
N GLY A 82 -16.46 10.33 9.00
CA GLY A 82 -17.12 11.25 8.07
C GLY A 82 -16.78 12.75 8.20
N ASN A 83 -15.59 13.10 8.73
CA ASN A 83 -15.09 14.47 8.71
C ASN A 83 -13.95 14.63 7.69
N THR A 84 -14.25 15.22 6.53
CA THR A 84 -13.26 15.81 5.62
C THR A 84 -12.73 17.11 6.23
N GLY A 85 -11.47 17.10 6.64
CA GLY A 85 -10.70 18.32 6.91
C GLY A 85 -10.23 19.00 5.63
#